data_AF-A0A1Q9E3M2-F1
#
_entry.id   AF-A0A1Q9E3M2-F1
#
_cell.length_a   1.000
_cell.length_b   1.000
_cell.length_c   1.000
_cell.angle_alpha   90.00
_cell.angle_beta   90.00
_cell.angle_gamma   90.00
#
_symmetry.space_group_name_H-M   'P 1'
#
loop_
_entity.id
_entity.type
_entity.pdbx_description
1 polymer ?
#
loop_
_entity_poly.entity_id
_entity_poly.type
_entity_poly.pdbx_seq_one_letter_code
_entity_poly.pdbx_strand_id
1 'polypeptide(L)'
;MLRVRMLSGNWVASIPAVELGDVKSLKQRLHRLHGLPSRFRQRLFHEGSLLDDAAQLDSLRDLELLLLSYHPACQTSADELVTAAARGSVNEVEALLQKPREPHSTNADGNSPMETACSEGHAEVVSLLLEAGADKGVADNSGTTALMDACKEGHIEVVRLLLEAGADKDVGDNLGFTALMIACQKGRTEIARLLLEAGGDKDIINLSGTTALVYACQQGHTEVARLLLEAGADKDIATNVIGATALMAACQEGHIGVVSLLLEAGADKDYSSKTGVTALMGACQEGRTEVVRLLLEAGADKDVCNNRGFTALMIASQHGHAEVVRLLLETGASKDIATNDGVTALILAKRGTPVMVPPRWRRGHDEVVRLLQKVEVAVPAANTSPSGVPPSPSGARGTDAETLIALDSSVKQGLNRIWSTIIGSARRAYQKVTTFNKLFGEGDVRILSAIQAGPSLVPEYIMYHFWLPLTGLVATGFKAWRAEGFGAEKVGIVLIHSKLLQALVPSSSF
;
A
#
# COMPACT_ATOMS: atom_id res chain seq x y z
N MET A 1 -25.82 -53.06 -10.68
CA MET A 1 -24.57 -52.49 -11.20
C MET A 1 -24.92 -51.74 -12.47
N LEU A 2 -24.74 -50.43 -12.48
CA LEU A 2 -24.73 -49.62 -13.69
C LEU A 2 -23.45 -49.88 -14.45
N ARG A 3 -23.57 -50.04 -15.76
CA ARG A 3 -22.47 -50.33 -16.67
C ARG A 3 -22.37 -49.17 -17.67
N VAL A 4 -21.25 -48.44 -17.62
CA VAL A 4 -21.00 -47.30 -18.50
C VAL A 4 -19.97 -47.70 -19.56
N ARG A 5 -20.35 -47.57 -20.83
CA ARG A 5 -19.48 -47.79 -21.99
C ARG A 5 -19.39 -46.53 -22.83
N MET A 6 -18.25 -46.28 -23.46
CA MET A 6 -18.15 -45.26 -24.50
C MET A 6 -19.05 -45.64 -25.67
N LEU A 7 -19.54 -44.65 -26.41
CA LEU A 7 -20.30 -44.85 -27.65
C LEU A 7 -19.48 -45.60 -28.72
N SER A 8 -18.15 -45.58 -28.62
CA SER A 8 -17.23 -46.40 -29.43
C SER A 8 -17.18 -47.89 -29.03
N GLY A 9 -17.85 -48.29 -27.94
CA GLY A 9 -17.92 -49.66 -27.45
C GLY A 9 -16.96 -50.01 -26.31
N ASN A 10 -16.02 -49.14 -25.95
CA ASN A 10 -15.06 -49.39 -24.87
C ASN A 10 -15.70 -49.29 -23.48
N TRP A 11 -15.37 -50.21 -22.58
CA TRP A 11 -15.84 -50.17 -21.19
C TRP A 11 -15.14 -49.07 -20.39
N VAL A 12 -15.91 -48.28 -19.63
CA VAL A 12 -15.41 -47.16 -18.81
C VAL A 12 -15.44 -47.50 -17.33
N ALA A 13 -16.63 -47.87 -16.83
CA ALA A 13 -16.85 -48.07 -15.41
C ALA A 13 -18.01 -49.02 -15.14
N SER A 14 -17.94 -49.74 -14.01
CA SER A 14 -19.07 -50.45 -13.43
C SER A 14 -19.29 -49.94 -12.01
N ILE A 15 -20.47 -49.39 -11.74
CA ILE A 15 -20.76 -48.65 -10.51
C ILE A 15 -22.03 -49.23 -9.87
N PRO A 16 -22.08 -49.45 -8.54
CA PRO A 16 -23.31 -49.83 -7.86
C PRO A 16 -24.35 -48.71 -7.97
N ALA A 17 -25.54 -49.02 -8.49
CA ALA A 17 -26.61 -48.02 -8.66
C ALA A 17 -27.14 -47.46 -7.35
N VAL A 18 -26.99 -48.20 -6.25
CA VAL A 18 -27.49 -47.85 -4.91
C VAL A 18 -26.78 -46.61 -4.32
N GLU A 19 -25.63 -46.21 -4.88
CA GLU A 19 -24.85 -45.07 -4.40
C GLU A 19 -25.09 -43.77 -5.18
N LEU A 20 -25.85 -43.79 -6.29
CA LEU A 20 -26.00 -42.66 -7.20
C LEU A 20 -27.48 -42.36 -7.45
N GLY A 21 -27.96 -41.18 -7.03
CA GLY A 21 -29.35 -40.78 -7.26
C GLY A 21 -29.63 -40.36 -8.70
N ASP A 22 -28.84 -39.42 -9.23
CA ASP A 22 -29.09 -38.80 -10.53
C ASP A 22 -27.90 -38.88 -11.51
N VAL A 23 -28.20 -38.60 -12.78
CA VAL A 23 -27.21 -38.56 -13.87
C VAL A 23 -26.10 -37.53 -13.60
N LYS A 24 -26.42 -36.39 -12.96
CA LYS A 24 -25.42 -35.38 -12.56
C LYS A 24 -24.35 -35.98 -11.65
N SER A 25 -24.76 -36.69 -10.59
CA SER A 25 -23.87 -37.34 -9.63
C SER A 25 -23.00 -38.39 -10.30
N LEU A 26 -23.56 -39.16 -11.24
CA LEU A 26 -22.81 -40.12 -12.05
C LEU A 26 -21.72 -39.42 -12.88
N LYS A 27 -22.05 -38.34 -13.59
CA LYS A 27 -21.07 -37.59 -14.41
C LYS A 27 -19.94 -37.00 -13.56
N GLN A 28 -20.27 -36.43 -12.40
CA GLN A 28 -19.27 -35.92 -11.45
C GLN A 28 -18.38 -37.04 -10.88
N ARG A 29 -18.94 -38.23 -10.62
CA ARG A 29 -18.18 -39.40 -10.16
C ARG A 29 -17.23 -39.91 -11.24
N LEU A 30 -17.70 -39.97 -12.48
CA LEU A 30 -16.90 -40.34 -13.65
C LEU A 30 -15.71 -39.39 -13.85
N HIS A 31 -15.90 -38.09 -13.68
CA HIS A 31 -14.81 -37.12 -13.70
C HIS A 31 -13.80 -37.38 -12.57
N ARG A 32 -14.27 -37.47 -11.31
CA ARG A 32 -13.40 -37.63 -10.13
C ARG A 32 -12.61 -38.94 -10.09
N LEU A 33 -13.24 -40.07 -10.42
CA LEU A 33 -12.60 -41.39 -10.25
C LEU A 33 -11.91 -41.91 -11.52
N HIS A 34 -12.42 -41.54 -12.70
CA HIS A 34 -11.94 -42.09 -13.96
C HIS A 34 -11.21 -41.05 -14.83
N GLY A 35 -11.03 -39.82 -14.33
CA GLY A 35 -10.32 -38.75 -15.04
C GLY A 35 -11.01 -38.29 -16.32
N LEU A 36 -12.31 -38.58 -16.47
CA LEU A 36 -13.08 -38.16 -17.63
C LEU A 36 -13.26 -36.64 -17.65
N PRO A 37 -13.55 -36.01 -18.81
CA PRO A 37 -13.86 -34.58 -18.89
C PRO A 37 -15.01 -34.15 -17.95
N SER A 38 -15.15 -32.85 -17.69
CA SER A 38 -16.20 -32.29 -16.81
C SER A 38 -17.61 -32.75 -17.20
N ARG A 39 -18.57 -32.66 -16.26
CA ARG A 39 -19.96 -33.13 -16.50
C ARG A 39 -20.60 -32.50 -17.73
N PHE A 40 -20.23 -31.26 -18.03
CA PHE A 40 -20.71 -30.49 -19.18
C PHE A 40 -20.23 -31.04 -20.52
N ARG A 41 -19.13 -31.80 -20.52
CA ARG A 41 -18.58 -32.49 -21.69
C ARG A 41 -19.03 -33.94 -21.81
N GLN A 42 -19.86 -34.43 -20.88
CA GLN A 42 -20.37 -35.79 -20.87
C GLN A 42 -21.85 -35.82 -21.34
N ARG A 43 -22.13 -36.64 -22.35
CA ARG A 43 -23.50 -36.95 -22.81
C ARG A 43 -23.76 -38.43 -22.59
N LEU A 44 -24.77 -38.73 -21.79
CA LEU A 44 -25.15 -40.10 -21.44
C LEU A 44 -26.44 -40.47 -22.15
N PHE A 45 -26.45 -41.65 -22.75
CA PHE A 45 -27.58 -42.21 -23.47
C PHE A 45 -28.01 -43.53 -22.84
N HIS A 46 -29.31 -43.77 -22.83
CA HIS A 46 -29.91 -45.06 -22.53
C HIS A 46 -30.80 -45.48 -23.69
N GLU A 47 -30.53 -46.65 -24.28
CA GLU A 47 -31.28 -47.18 -25.43
C GLU A 47 -31.44 -46.16 -26.58
N GLY A 48 -30.39 -45.35 -26.82
CA GLY A 48 -30.37 -44.32 -27.86
C GLY A 48 -31.01 -42.98 -27.47
N SER A 49 -31.63 -42.86 -26.30
CA SER A 49 -32.22 -41.61 -25.80
C SER A 49 -31.25 -40.85 -24.89
N LEU A 50 -31.09 -39.54 -25.12
CA LEU A 50 -30.24 -38.68 -24.29
C LEU A 50 -30.87 -38.48 -22.90
N LEU A 51 -30.06 -38.61 -21.86
CA LEU A 51 -30.48 -38.40 -20.48
C LEU A 51 -30.14 -36.99 -19.99
N ASP A 52 -31.13 -36.35 -19.38
CA ASP A 52 -30.96 -35.08 -18.65
C ASP A 52 -30.24 -35.30 -17.32
N ASP A 53 -29.59 -34.26 -16.81
CA ASP A 53 -28.81 -34.31 -15.56
C ASP A 53 -29.67 -34.71 -14.34
N ALA A 54 -30.98 -34.41 -14.36
CA ALA A 54 -31.93 -34.73 -13.28
C ALA A 54 -32.56 -36.14 -13.38
N ALA A 55 -32.26 -36.91 -14.43
CA ALA A 55 -32.83 -38.23 -14.62
C ALA A 55 -32.35 -39.20 -13.52
N GLN A 56 -33.29 -39.98 -12.96
CA GLN A 56 -33.01 -40.96 -11.91
C GLN A 56 -32.38 -42.23 -12.48
N LEU A 57 -31.43 -42.82 -11.74
CA LEU A 57 -30.63 -43.96 -12.21
C LEU A 57 -31.17 -45.35 -11.78
N ASP A 58 -32.22 -45.41 -10.95
CA ASP A 58 -32.68 -46.63 -10.27
C ASP A 58 -33.03 -47.81 -11.19
N SER A 59 -33.53 -47.53 -12.40
CA SER A 59 -33.96 -48.56 -13.37
C SER A 59 -32.96 -48.80 -14.50
N LEU A 60 -31.91 -47.98 -14.61
CA LEU A 60 -30.96 -47.98 -15.72
C LEU A 60 -29.86 -49.02 -15.48
N ARG A 61 -29.55 -49.83 -16.51
CA ARG A 61 -28.52 -50.88 -16.42
C ARG A 61 -27.30 -50.61 -17.28
N ASP A 62 -27.51 -50.25 -18.53
CA ASP A 62 -26.47 -50.01 -19.52
C ASP A 62 -26.58 -48.58 -20.06
N LEU A 63 -25.47 -47.84 -19.98
CA LEU A 63 -25.36 -46.44 -20.40
C LEU A 63 -24.24 -46.26 -21.41
N GLU A 64 -24.51 -45.46 -22.44
CA GLU A 64 -23.53 -45.06 -23.45
C GLU A 64 -23.07 -43.63 -23.21
N LEU A 65 -21.75 -43.43 -23.18
CA LEU A 65 -21.10 -42.15 -22.92
C LEU A 65 -20.48 -41.59 -24.21
N LEU A 66 -20.84 -40.36 -24.53
CA LEU A 66 -20.19 -39.55 -25.55
C LEU A 66 -19.47 -38.37 -24.89
N LEU A 67 -18.18 -38.21 -25.22
CA LEU A 67 -17.37 -37.08 -24.77
C LEU A 67 -17.36 -36.00 -25.86
N LEU A 68 -17.76 -34.80 -25.48
CA LEU A 68 -17.76 -33.65 -26.39
C LEU A 68 -16.37 -32.98 -26.40
N SER A 69 -15.95 -32.53 -27.59
CA SER A 69 -14.82 -31.62 -27.74
C SER A 69 -15.31 -30.19 -27.71
N TYR A 70 -14.49 -29.26 -27.25
CA TYR A 70 -14.83 -27.84 -27.29
C TYR A 70 -14.91 -27.35 -28.74
N HIS A 71 -15.87 -26.47 -29.00
CA HIS A 71 -15.97 -25.76 -30.27
C HIS A 71 -15.08 -24.50 -30.18
N PRO A 72 -14.44 -24.05 -31.28
CA PRO A 72 -13.67 -22.82 -31.28
C PRO A 72 -14.54 -21.66 -30.78
N ALA A 73 -14.04 -20.92 -29.79
CA ALA A 73 -14.79 -19.83 -29.18
C ALA A 73 -15.08 -18.73 -30.22
N CYS A 74 -16.37 -18.41 -30.41
CA CYS A 74 -16.77 -17.18 -31.06
C CYS A 74 -16.85 -16.07 -30.00
N GLN A 75 -16.39 -14.85 -30.32
CA GLN A 75 -16.41 -13.71 -29.39
C GLN A 75 -17.79 -13.48 -28.76
N THR A 76 -18.86 -13.59 -29.55
CA THR A 76 -20.24 -13.45 -29.06
C THR A 76 -20.60 -14.46 -27.96
N SER A 77 -20.09 -15.68 -28.07
CA SER A 77 -20.32 -16.74 -27.07
C SER A 77 -19.51 -16.52 -25.79
N ALA A 78 -18.35 -15.86 -25.88
CA ALA A 78 -17.55 -15.49 -24.71
C ALA A 78 -18.23 -14.33 -23.98
N ASP A 79 -18.65 -13.28 -24.71
CA ASP A 79 -19.36 -12.12 -24.18
C ASP A 79 -20.66 -12.52 -23.45
N GLU A 80 -21.44 -13.45 -24.01
CA GLU A 80 -22.66 -13.97 -23.38
C GLU A 80 -22.37 -14.62 -22.02
N LEU A 81 -21.32 -15.45 -21.94
CA LEU A 81 -20.97 -16.16 -20.72
C LEU A 81 -20.43 -15.20 -19.66
N VAL A 82 -19.57 -14.25 -20.05
CA VAL A 82 -19.06 -13.20 -19.15
C VAL A 82 -20.20 -12.33 -18.64
N THR A 83 -21.14 -11.95 -19.49
CA THR A 83 -22.31 -11.14 -19.10
C THR A 83 -23.23 -11.88 -18.15
N ALA A 84 -23.50 -13.17 -18.40
CA ALA A 84 -24.31 -14.00 -17.50
C ALA A 84 -23.60 -14.19 -16.15
N ALA A 85 -22.29 -14.37 -16.15
CA ALA A 85 -21.48 -14.47 -14.95
C ALA A 85 -21.49 -13.18 -14.13
N ALA A 86 -21.37 -12.01 -14.77
CA ALA A 86 -21.46 -10.69 -14.13
C ALA A 86 -22.79 -10.46 -13.43
N ARG A 87 -23.90 -10.94 -14.01
CA ARG A 87 -25.24 -10.82 -13.45
C ARG A 87 -25.55 -11.81 -12.35
N GLY A 88 -24.71 -12.83 -12.15
CA GLY A 88 -24.99 -13.94 -11.23
C GLY A 88 -26.10 -14.87 -11.73
N SER A 89 -26.38 -14.90 -13.03
CA SER A 89 -27.46 -15.71 -13.61
C SER A 89 -27.09 -17.20 -13.66
N VAL A 90 -27.21 -17.93 -12.55
CA VAL A 90 -26.84 -19.35 -12.41
C VAL A 90 -27.43 -20.22 -13.52
N ASN A 91 -28.75 -20.10 -13.78
CA ASN A 91 -29.43 -20.89 -14.82
C ASN A 91 -28.92 -20.58 -16.23
N GLU A 92 -28.63 -19.32 -16.52
CA GLU A 92 -28.09 -18.92 -17.81
C GLU A 92 -26.68 -19.48 -17.97
N VAL A 93 -25.81 -19.32 -16.96
CA VAL A 93 -24.45 -19.87 -16.94
C VAL A 93 -24.45 -21.39 -17.06
N GLU A 94 -25.39 -22.10 -16.46
CA GLU A 94 -25.50 -23.55 -16.63
C GLU A 94 -25.92 -23.93 -18.06
N ALA A 95 -26.92 -23.25 -18.64
CA ALA A 95 -27.42 -23.54 -19.99
C ALA A 95 -26.41 -23.20 -21.10
N LEU A 96 -25.90 -21.97 -21.10
CA LEU A 96 -24.47 -21.75 -20.91
C LEU A 96 -23.48 -22.91 -21.21
N LEU A 97 -22.87 -23.40 -20.14
CA LEU A 97 -21.84 -24.42 -20.10
C LEU A 97 -22.26 -25.78 -20.66
N GLN A 98 -23.56 -26.09 -20.75
CA GLN A 98 -24.03 -27.30 -21.44
C GLN A 98 -23.71 -27.29 -22.95
N LYS A 99 -23.48 -26.13 -23.56
CA LYS A 99 -22.96 -26.07 -24.93
C LYS A 99 -21.45 -26.36 -24.91
N PRO A 100 -20.88 -27.08 -25.90
CA PRO A 100 -19.45 -27.43 -25.94
C PRO A 100 -18.57 -26.19 -26.19
N ARG A 101 -18.37 -25.36 -25.17
CA ARG A 101 -17.62 -24.09 -25.21
C ARG A 101 -16.52 -24.07 -24.14
N GLU A 102 -15.45 -23.32 -24.39
CA GLU A 102 -14.37 -23.13 -23.43
C GLU A 102 -14.82 -22.22 -22.27
N PRO A 103 -14.75 -22.68 -21.00
CA PRO A 103 -15.27 -21.94 -19.85
C PRO A 103 -14.41 -20.72 -19.45
N HIS A 104 -13.17 -20.63 -19.94
CA HIS A 104 -12.22 -19.55 -19.66
C HIS A 104 -12.13 -18.51 -20.80
N SER A 105 -13.06 -18.53 -21.77
CA SER A 105 -13.03 -17.59 -22.89
C SER A 105 -13.24 -16.16 -22.41
N THR A 106 -12.31 -15.26 -22.71
CA THR A 106 -12.40 -13.84 -22.33
C THR A 106 -13.29 -13.06 -23.29
N ASN A 107 -13.95 -12.02 -22.79
CA ASN A 107 -14.69 -11.07 -23.63
C ASN A 107 -13.73 -10.14 -24.42
N ALA A 108 -14.30 -9.21 -25.19
CA ALA A 108 -13.53 -8.20 -25.93
C ALA A 108 -12.61 -7.31 -25.06
N ASP A 109 -12.93 -7.15 -23.77
CA ASP A 109 -12.15 -6.37 -22.81
C ASP A 109 -11.02 -7.18 -22.15
N GLY A 110 -10.99 -8.50 -22.38
CA GLY A 110 -10.02 -9.42 -21.77
C GLY A 110 -10.47 -10.04 -20.45
N ASN A 111 -11.68 -9.76 -19.99
CA ASN A 111 -12.20 -10.28 -18.72
C ASN A 111 -12.69 -11.72 -18.88
N SER A 112 -12.34 -12.58 -17.94
CA SER A 112 -12.86 -13.96 -17.91
C SER A 112 -14.20 -14.05 -17.17
N PRO A 113 -15.04 -15.07 -17.46
CA PRO A 113 -16.26 -15.31 -16.68
C PRO A 113 -15.96 -15.57 -15.20
N MET A 114 -14.84 -16.24 -14.90
CA MET A 114 -14.39 -16.54 -13.55
C MET A 114 -14.05 -15.26 -12.79
N GLU A 115 -13.21 -14.41 -13.37
CA GLU A 115 -12.82 -13.11 -12.80
C GLU A 115 -14.06 -12.25 -12.51
N THR A 116 -14.98 -12.14 -13.46
CA THR A 116 -16.17 -11.31 -13.29
C THR A 116 -17.10 -11.87 -12.21
N ALA A 117 -17.32 -13.19 -12.17
CA ALA A 117 -18.10 -13.82 -11.11
C ALA A 117 -17.44 -13.67 -9.72
N CYS A 118 -16.11 -13.72 -9.66
CA CYS A 118 -15.36 -13.57 -8.41
C CYS A 118 -15.35 -12.14 -7.90
N SER A 119 -15.20 -11.15 -8.78
CA SER A 119 -15.27 -9.72 -8.46
C SER A 119 -16.65 -9.31 -7.95
N GLU A 120 -17.72 -9.86 -8.56
CA GLU A 120 -19.11 -9.57 -8.17
C GLU A 120 -19.63 -10.45 -7.01
N GLY A 121 -18.90 -11.49 -6.61
CA GLY A 121 -19.23 -12.33 -5.45
C GLY A 121 -20.25 -13.44 -5.69
N HIS A 122 -20.45 -13.86 -6.95
CA HIS A 122 -21.46 -14.86 -7.33
C HIS A 122 -20.97 -16.29 -7.09
N ALA A 123 -20.96 -16.75 -5.84
CA ALA A 123 -20.41 -18.04 -5.42
C ALA A 123 -20.98 -19.26 -6.18
N GLU A 124 -22.29 -19.30 -6.45
CA GLU A 124 -22.90 -20.39 -7.21
C GLU A 124 -22.40 -20.44 -8.67
N VAL A 125 -22.20 -19.27 -9.30
CA VAL A 125 -21.61 -19.16 -10.64
C VAL A 125 -20.16 -19.62 -10.63
N VAL A 126 -19.38 -19.21 -9.62
CA VAL A 126 -17.99 -19.66 -9.45
C VAL A 126 -17.92 -21.18 -9.32
N SER A 127 -18.80 -21.79 -8.53
CA SER A 127 -18.89 -23.24 -8.38
C SER A 127 -19.17 -23.94 -9.72
N LEU A 128 -20.13 -23.43 -10.52
CA LEU A 128 -20.41 -23.98 -11.85
C LEU A 128 -19.24 -23.85 -12.82
N LEU A 129 -18.53 -22.73 -12.80
CA LEU A 129 -17.35 -22.51 -13.65
C LEU A 129 -16.20 -23.44 -13.25
N LEU A 130 -15.96 -23.64 -11.96
CA LEU A 130 -14.99 -24.61 -11.44
C LEU A 130 -15.36 -26.04 -11.84
N GLU A 131 -16.64 -26.44 -11.72
CA GLU A 131 -17.15 -27.74 -12.20
C GLU A 131 -16.93 -27.92 -13.71
N ALA A 132 -16.98 -26.83 -14.49
CA ALA A 132 -16.75 -26.87 -15.93
C ALA A 132 -15.27 -27.00 -16.31
N GLY A 133 -14.35 -26.85 -15.36
CA GLY A 133 -12.91 -26.86 -15.59
C GLY A 133 -12.38 -25.51 -16.06
N ALA A 134 -13.02 -24.41 -15.65
CA ALA A 134 -12.46 -23.08 -15.85
C ALA A 134 -11.08 -22.96 -15.18
N ASP A 135 -10.14 -22.33 -15.87
CA ASP A 135 -8.82 -22.06 -15.31
C ASP A 135 -8.94 -20.95 -14.24
N LYS A 136 -8.52 -21.29 -13.04
CA LYS A 136 -8.52 -20.43 -11.83
C LYS A 136 -7.28 -19.54 -11.74
N GLY A 137 -6.24 -19.82 -12.54
CA GLY A 137 -4.98 -19.08 -12.58
C GLY A 137 -4.93 -18.00 -13.66
N VAL A 138 -6.02 -17.80 -14.41
CA VAL A 138 -6.10 -16.72 -15.40
C VAL A 138 -5.94 -15.39 -14.68
N ALA A 139 -4.94 -14.63 -15.10
CA ALA A 139 -4.68 -13.29 -14.62
C ALA A 139 -5.01 -12.27 -15.72
N ASP A 140 -5.47 -11.11 -15.30
CA ASP A 140 -5.70 -9.98 -16.19
C ASP A 140 -4.37 -9.35 -16.68
N ASN A 141 -4.45 -8.24 -17.41
CA ASN A 141 -3.28 -7.50 -17.88
C ASN A 141 -2.40 -6.93 -16.74
N SER A 142 -2.95 -6.80 -15.53
CA SER A 142 -2.24 -6.35 -14.34
C SER A 142 -1.63 -7.49 -13.52
N GLY A 143 -1.83 -8.75 -13.94
CA GLY A 143 -1.41 -9.94 -13.19
C GLY A 143 -2.36 -10.29 -12.03
N THR A 144 -3.51 -9.63 -11.94
CA THR A 144 -4.52 -9.85 -10.91
C THR A 144 -5.29 -11.13 -11.22
N THR A 145 -5.36 -12.04 -10.25
CA THR A 145 -6.13 -13.29 -10.36
C THR A 145 -7.52 -13.13 -9.77
N ALA A 146 -8.45 -14.01 -10.16
CA ALA A 146 -9.81 -14.03 -9.60
C ALA A 146 -9.84 -14.17 -8.07
N LEU A 147 -8.85 -14.86 -7.47
CA LEU A 147 -8.70 -14.96 -6.02
C LEU A 147 -8.36 -13.60 -5.38
N MET A 148 -7.49 -12.81 -6.02
CA MET A 148 -7.12 -11.47 -5.54
C MET A 148 -8.32 -10.51 -5.54
N ASP A 149 -9.12 -10.53 -6.61
CA ASP A 149 -10.33 -9.70 -6.68
C ASP A 149 -11.37 -10.08 -5.63
N ALA A 150 -11.61 -11.38 -5.44
CA ALA A 150 -12.48 -11.86 -4.36
C ALA A 150 -11.99 -11.42 -2.97
N CYS A 151 -10.66 -11.44 -2.74
CA CYS A 151 -10.05 -10.95 -1.51
C CYS A 151 -10.19 -9.44 -1.31
N LYS A 152 -10.04 -8.67 -2.39
CA LYS A 152 -10.18 -7.20 -2.39
C LYS A 152 -11.61 -6.78 -2.05
N GLU A 153 -12.58 -7.37 -2.74
CA GLU A 153 -14.00 -7.02 -2.58
C GLU A 153 -14.62 -7.62 -1.31
N GLY A 154 -14.04 -8.70 -0.77
CA GLY A 154 -14.42 -9.25 0.53
C GLY A 154 -15.37 -10.44 0.44
N HIS A 155 -15.37 -11.17 -0.67
CA HIS A 155 -16.30 -12.27 -0.95
C HIS A 155 -15.80 -13.59 -0.34
N ILE A 156 -16.08 -13.79 0.96
CA ILE A 156 -15.59 -14.92 1.77
C ILE A 156 -15.90 -16.28 1.12
N GLU A 157 -17.12 -16.50 0.65
CA GLU A 157 -17.53 -17.79 0.10
C GLU A 157 -16.84 -18.09 -1.24
N VAL A 158 -16.64 -17.07 -2.07
CA VAL A 158 -15.87 -17.20 -3.31
C VAL A 158 -14.42 -17.58 -3.01
N VAL A 159 -13.79 -16.92 -2.03
CA VAL A 159 -12.42 -17.25 -1.60
C VAL A 159 -12.33 -18.70 -1.13
N ARG A 160 -13.28 -19.16 -0.31
CA ARG A 160 -13.33 -20.56 0.14
C ARG A 160 -13.38 -21.52 -1.05
N LEU A 161 -14.31 -21.31 -1.98
CA LEU A 161 -14.47 -22.17 -3.15
C LEU A 161 -13.19 -22.22 -4.02
N LEU A 162 -12.53 -21.08 -4.24
CA LEU A 162 -11.29 -21.02 -5.01
C LEU A 162 -10.14 -21.76 -4.32
N LEU A 163 -10.01 -21.63 -3.00
CA LEU A 163 -8.97 -22.32 -2.22
C LEU A 163 -9.22 -23.83 -2.17
N GLU A 164 -10.47 -24.27 -1.99
CA GLU A 164 -10.85 -25.69 -2.05
C GLU A 164 -10.62 -26.30 -3.43
N ALA A 165 -10.81 -25.51 -4.49
CA ALA A 165 -10.45 -25.90 -5.85
C ALA A 165 -8.94 -25.84 -6.14
N GLY A 166 -8.12 -25.44 -5.16
CA GLY A 166 -6.66 -25.40 -5.25
C GLY A 166 -6.13 -24.25 -6.10
N ALA A 167 -6.78 -23.08 -6.08
CA ALA A 167 -6.21 -21.86 -6.65
C ALA A 167 -4.87 -21.53 -5.96
N ASP A 168 -3.92 -21.03 -6.74
CA ASP A 168 -2.64 -20.59 -6.17
C ASP A 168 -2.83 -19.28 -5.42
N LYS A 169 -2.52 -19.30 -4.13
CA LYS A 169 -2.72 -18.21 -3.17
C LYS A 169 -1.50 -17.31 -3.01
N ASP A 170 -0.34 -17.78 -3.47
CA ASP A 170 0.97 -17.14 -3.30
C ASP A 170 1.43 -16.42 -4.57
N VAL A 171 0.67 -16.52 -5.66
CA VAL A 171 0.88 -15.69 -6.86
C VAL A 171 0.75 -14.22 -6.49
N GLY A 172 1.68 -13.41 -7.00
CA GLY A 172 1.63 -11.96 -6.94
C GLY A 172 1.22 -11.35 -8.27
N ASP A 173 0.56 -10.20 -8.24
CA ASP A 173 0.30 -9.38 -9.42
C ASP A 173 1.59 -8.82 -10.04
N ASN A 174 1.49 -7.97 -11.06
CA ASN A 174 2.67 -7.35 -11.70
C ASN A 174 3.50 -6.46 -10.74
N LEU A 175 2.95 -6.10 -9.58
CA LEU A 175 3.62 -5.35 -8.51
C LEU A 175 4.03 -6.24 -7.33
N GLY A 176 3.76 -7.54 -7.40
CA GLY A 176 4.04 -8.55 -6.38
C GLY A 176 3.03 -8.57 -5.23
N PHE A 177 1.83 -8.00 -5.38
CA PHE A 177 0.77 -8.11 -4.38
C PHE A 177 0.12 -9.49 -4.44
N THR A 178 0.17 -10.23 -3.33
CA THR A 178 -0.55 -11.49 -3.18
C THR A 178 -1.96 -11.27 -2.66
N ALA A 179 -2.81 -12.32 -2.76
CA ALA A 179 -4.15 -12.31 -2.18
C ALA A 179 -4.13 -11.97 -0.67
N LEU A 180 -3.15 -12.49 0.06
CA LEU A 180 -3.00 -12.23 1.50
C LEU A 180 -2.63 -10.76 1.77
N MET A 181 -1.73 -10.15 1.00
CA MET A 181 -1.41 -8.72 1.14
C MET A 181 -2.64 -7.84 0.91
N ILE A 182 -3.42 -8.14 -0.12
CA ILE A 182 -4.65 -7.40 -0.45
C ILE A 182 -5.67 -7.53 0.68
N ALA A 183 -5.92 -8.74 1.16
CA ALA A 183 -6.82 -9.00 2.28
C ALA A 183 -6.37 -8.24 3.55
N CYS A 184 -5.07 -8.22 3.82
CA CYS A 184 -4.50 -7.54 4.99
C CYS A 184 -4.57 -6.02 4.88
N GLN A 185 -4.28 -5.46 3.71
CA GLN A 185 -4.42 -4.02 3.45
C GLN A 185 -5.88 -3.57 3.60
N LYS A 186 -6.84 -4.38 3.16
CA LYS A 186 -8.28 -4.08 3.22
C LYS A 186 -8.93 -4.45 4.57
N GLY A 187 -8.19 -5.06 5.50
CA GLY A 187 -8.72 -5.44 6.82
C GLY A 187 -9.72 -6.60 6.77
N ARG A 188 -9.60 -7.49 5.77
CA ARG A 188 -10.51 -8.64 5.60
C ARG A 188 -10.07 -9.80 6.49
N THR A 189 -10.37 -9.70 7.79
CA THR A 189 -9.94 -10.67 8.82
C THR A 189 -10.25 -12.13 8.46
N GLU A 190 -11.49 -12.42 8.07
CA GLU A 190 -11.90 -13.80 7.78
C GLU A 190 -11.21 -14.35 6.53
N ILE A 191 -11.00 -13.51 5.51
CA ILE A 191 -10.28 -13.90 4.29
C ILE A 191 -8.80 -14.16 4.59
N ALA A 192 -8.17 -13.30 5.40
CA ALA A 192 -6.80 -13.51 5.84
C ALA A 192 -6.67 -14.83 6.62
N ARG A 193 -7.62 -15.15 7.49
CA ARG A 193 -7.69 -16.45 8.18
C ARG A 193 -7.74 -17.62 7.20
N LEU A 194 -8.67 -17.59 6.24
CA LEU A 194 -8.82 -18.67 5.25
C LEU A 194 -7.54 -18.88 4.42
N LEU A 195 -6.88 -17.79 4.00
CA LEU A 195 -5.63 -17.87 3.25
C LEU A 195 -4.49 -18.49 4.07
N LEU A 196 -4.38 -18.14 5.36
CA LEU A 196 -3.39 -18.71 6.28
C LEU A 196 -3.68 -20.18 6.59
N GLU A 197 -4.94 -20.54 6.84
CA GLU A 197 -5.38 -21.93 7.06
C GLU A 197 -5.14 -22.82 5.82
N ALA A 198 -5.25 -22.25 4.62
CA ALA A 198 -4.88 -22.90 3.36
C ALA A 198 -3.35 -23.03 3.16
N GLY A 199 -2.54 -22.54 4.10
CA GLY A 199 -1.08 -22.60 4.10
C GLY A 199 -0.40 -21.52 3.28
N GLY A 200 -1.00 -20.33 3.16
CA GLY A 200 -0.44 -19.20 2.41
C GLY A 200 0.87 -18.71 3.03
N ASP A 201 1.82 -18.33 2.18
CA ASP A 201 3.06 -17.75 2.66
C ASP A 201 2.83 -16.29 3.10
N LYS A 202 2.99 -16.10 4.41
CA LYS A 202 2.77 -14.84 5.13
C LYS A 202 3.91 -13.84 4.99
N ASP A 203 5.09 -14.30 4.58
CA ASP A 203 6.34 -13.52 4.55
C ASP A 203 6.76 -13.14 3.12
N ILE A 204 5.91 -13.41 2.11
CA ILE A 204 6.11 -12.90 0.74
C ILE A 204 6.23 -11.38 0.79
N ILE A 205 7.14 -10.86 -0.04
CA ILE A 205 7.34 -9.42 -0.24
C ILE A 205 6.98 -9.02 -1.66
N ASN A 206 6.35 -7.85 -1.80
CA ASN A 206 6.10 -7.26 -3.11
C ASN A 206 7.34 -6.53 -3.65
N LEU A 207 7.23 -5.86 -4.82
CA LEU A 207 8.36 -5.12 -5.41
C LEU A 207 8.95 -4.03 -4.49
N SER A 208 8.17 -3.50 -3.54
CA SER A 208 8.64 -2.52 -2.55
C SER A 208 9.27 -3.16 -1.31
N GLY A 209 9.32 -4.49 -1.24
CA GLY A 209 9.76 -5.25 -0.07
C GLY A 209 8.72 -5.31 1.05
N THR A 210 7.46 -5.02 0.77
CA THR A 210 6.41 -4.91 1.79
C THR A 210 5.68 -6.24 1.96
N THR A 211 5.54 -6.70 3.22
CA THR A 211 4.80 -7.92 3.60
C THR A 211 3.34 -7.63 3.92
N ALA A 212 2.52 -8.68 4.04
CA ALA A 212 1.13 -8.57 4.48
C ALA A 212 1.01 -7.95 5.90
N LEU A 213 1.95 -8.27 6.80
CA LEU A 213 1.99 -7.72 8.15
C LEU A 213 2.22 -6.21 8.17
N VAL A 214 3.15 -5.71 7.35
CA VAL A 214 3.38 -4.26 7.24
C VAL A 214 2.10 -3.54 6.78
N TYR A 215 1.37 -4.10 5.80
CA TYR A 215 0.10 -3.52 5.36
C TYR A 215 -0.98 -3.51 6.45
N ALA A 216 -1.17 -4.64 7.17
CA ALA A 216 -2.12 -4.71 8.28
C ALA A 216 -1.79 -3.66 9.36
N CYS A 217 -0.50 -3.54 9.71
CA CYS A 217 -0.02 -2.65 10.75
C CYS A 217 -0.11 -1.18 10.36
N GLN A 218 0.23 -0.83 9.12
CA GLN A 218 0.10 0.53 8.60
C GLN A 218 -1.36 1.00 8.56
N GLN A 219 -2.29 0.11 8.25
CA GLN A 219 -3.72 0.44 8.17
C GLN A 219 -4.45 0.32 9.54
N GLY A 220 -3.77 -0.16 10.58
CA GLY A 220 -4.33 -0.25 11.93
C GLY A 220 -5.22 -1.48 12.18
N HIS A 221 -5.18 -2.47 11.28
CA HIS A 221 -6.02 -3.67 11.37
C HIS A 221 -5.49 -4.65 12.42
N THR A 222 -5.75 -4.33 13.69
CA THR A 222 -5.19 -5.04 14.86
C THR A 222 -5.48 -6.54 14.84
N GLU A 223 -6.70 -6.94 14.46
CA GLU A 223 -7.06 -8.36 14.44
C GLU A 223 -6.37 -9.13 13.30
N VAL A 224 -6.19 -8.50 12.14
CA VAL A 224 -5.42 -9.09 11.04
C VAL A 224 -3.95 -9.24 11.44
N ALA A 225 -3.37 -8.20 12.05
CA ALA A 225 -1.99 -8.27 12.55
C ALA A 225 -1.82 -9.38 13.58
N ARG A 226 -2.80 -9.58 14.48
CA ARG A 226 -2.82 -10.68 15.46
C ARG A 226 -2.78 -12.04 14.74
N LEU A 227 -3.66 -12.26 13.77
CA LEU A 227 -3.70 -13.51 13.02
C LEU A 227 -2.38 -13.82 12.31
N LEU A 228 -1.74 -12.82 11.71
CA LEU A 228 -0.44 -13.01 11.04
C LEU A 228 0.66 -13.38 12.05
N LEU A 229 0.71 -12.73 13.21
CA LEU A 229 1.69 -13.02 14.25
C LEU A 229 1.45 -14.40 14.87
N GLU A 230 0.20 -14.79 15.11
CA GLU A 230 -0.17 -16.13 15.60
C GLU A 230 0.17 -17.22 14.57
N ALA A 231 0.07 -16.92 13.27
CA ALA A 231 0.55 -17.78 12.19
C ALA A 231 2.08 -17.81 12.05
N GLY A 232 2.80 -17.01 12.85
CA GLY A 232 4.26 -16.95 12.95
C GLY A 232 4.93 -16.03 11.92
N ALA A 233 4.25 -14.99 11.43
CA ALA A 233 4.83 -14.06 10.47
C ALA A 233 6.07 -13.37 11.05
N ASP A 234 7.08 -13.15 10.23
CA ASP A 234 8.27 -12.42 10.65
C ASP A 234 7.95 -10.92 10.77
N LYS A 235 7.97 -10.45 12.01
CA LYS A 235 7.63 -9.09 12.43
C LYS A 235 8.70 -8.06 12.11
N ASP A 236 9.93 -8.49 11.83
CA ASP A 236 11.09 -7.62 11.64
C ASP A 236 11.53 -7.52 10.17
N ILE A 237 10.77 -8.12 9.22
CA ILE A 237 11.01 -7.90 7.79
C ILE A 237 10.84 -6.42 7.45
N ALA A 238 11.92 -5.83 6.95
CA ALA A 238 12.00 -4.43 6.59
C ALA A 238 11.77 -4.22 5.09
N THR A 239 11.03 -3.16 4.74
CA THR A 239 10.77 -2.79 3.35
C THR A 239 12.05 -2.44 2.57
N ASN A 240 12.05 -2.72 1.27
CA ASN A 240 13.21 -2.45 0.42
C ASN A 240 13.42 -0.96 0.15
N VAL A 241 12.37 -0.13 0.21
CA VAL A 241 12.49 1.29 -0.16
C VAL A 241 13.17 2.09 0.96
N ILE A 242 12.63 2.05 2.17
CA ILE A 242 13.12 2.84 3.30
C ILE A 242 13.69 1.99 4.45
N GLY A 243 13.50 0.67 4.44
CA GLY A 243 13.86 -0.19 5.56
C GLY A 243 12.88 -0.09 6.73
N ALA A 244 11.61 0.22 6.48
CA ALA A 244 10.60 0.30 7.53
C ALA A 244 10.05 -1.09 7.87
N THR A 245 9.95 -1.41 9.16
CA THR A 245 9.29 -2.61 9.70
C THR A 245 7.81 -2.34 9.99
N ALA A 246 7.06 -3.39 10.34
CA ALA A 246 5.66 -3.28 10.72
C ALA A 246 5.46 -2.37 11.96
N LEU A 247 6.38 -2.43 12.93
CA LEU A 247 6.35 -1.59 14.13
C LEU A 247 6.55 -0.12 13.78
N MET A 248 7.51 0.21 12.91
CA MET A 248 7.72 1.60 12.46
C MET A 248 6.47 2.17 11.80
N ALA A 249 5.83 1.40 10.90
CA ALA A 249 4.62 1.83 10.21
C ALA A 249 3.46 2.07 11.20
N ALA A 250 3.23 1.16 12.14
CA ALA A 250 2.18 1.31 13.17
C ALA A 250 2.45 2.52 14.09
N CYS A 251 3.71 2.75 14.46
CA CYS A 251 4.11 3.85 15.34
C CYS A 251 3.94 5.22 14.69
N GLN A 252 4.31 5.35 13.41
CA GLN A 252 4.13 6.59 12.64
C GLN A 252 2.64 6.95 12.50
N GLU A 253 1.81 5.98 12.13
CA GLU A 253 0.37 6.20 11.95
C GLU A 253 -0.40 6.34 13.28
N GLY A 254 0.20 5.89 14.40
CA GLY A 254 -0.37 6.07 15.74
C GLY A 254 -1.34 4.96 16.17
N HIS A 255 -1.23 3.76 15.59
CA HIS A 255 -2.13 2.63 15.87
C HIS A 255 -1.77 1.91 17.16
N ILE A 256 -2.17 2.48 18.30
CA ILE A 256 -1.83 2.04 19.66
C ILE A 256 -2.02 0.51 19.84
N GLY A 257 -3.18 -0.03 19.46
CA GLY A 257 -3.47 -1.46 19.62
C GLY A 257 -2.52 -2.38 18.83
N VAL A 258 -2.11 -1.96 17.63
CA VAL A 258 -1.13 -2.68 16.82
C VAL A 258 0.27 -2.58 17.42
N VAL A 259 0.65 -1.40 17.93
CA VAL A 259 1.96 -1.18 18.56
C VAL A 259 2.10 -2.08 19.79
N SER A 260 1.10 -2.10 20.68
CA SER A 260 1.09 -3.00 21.84
C SER A 260 1.24 -4.46 21.42
N LEU A 261 0.45 -4.90 20.44
CA LEU A 261 0.51 -6.27 19.90
C LEU A 261 1.90 -6.65 19.38
N LEU A 262 2.55 -5.78 18.60
CA LEU A 262 3.87 -6.05 18.03
C LEU A 262 4.95 -6.09 19.10
N LEU A 263 4.89 -5.22 20.11
CA LEU A 263 5.81 -5.22 21.24
C LEU A 263 5.64 -6.47 22.11
N GLU A 264 4.40 -6.89 22.37
CA GLU A 264 4.08 -8.15 23.07
C GLU A 264 4.59 -9.38 22.30
N ALA A 265 4.52 -9.35 20.96
CA ALA A 265 5.09 -10.37 20.08
C ALA A 265 6.62 -10.32 20.01
N GLY A 266 7.27 -9.33 20.64
CA GLY A 266 8.71 -9.17 20.74
C GLY A 266 9.38 -8.55 19.52
N ALA A 267 8.67 -7.68 18.77
CA ALA A 267 9.27 -6.97 17.63
C ALA A 267 10.48 -6.13 18.09
N ASP A 268 11.49 -6.00 17.23
CA ASP A 268 12.65 -5.18 17.54
C ASP A 268 12.28 -3.70 17.55
N LYS A 269 12.06 -3.18 18.76
CA LYS A 269 11.72 -1.77 19.03
C LYS A 269 12.83 -0.78 18.66
N ASP A 270 14.08 -1.27 18.60
CA ASP A 270 15.27 -0.46 18.32
C ASP A 270 15.79 -0.69 16.89
N TYR A 271 15.05 -1.46 16.08
CA TYR A 271 15.35 -1.65 14.66
C TYR A 271 15.51 -0.28 13.99
N SER A 272 16.51 -0.16 13.12
CA SER A 272 16.82 1.08 12.42
C SER A 272 16.64 0.92 10.91
N SER A 273 15.96 1.88 10.31
CA SER A 273 15.72 1.90 8.87
C SER A 273 17.00 2.18 8.08
N LYS A 274 16.95 2.20 6.74
CA LYS A 274 18.12 2.51 5.91
C LYS A 274 18.71 3.90 6.18
N THR A 275 17.92 4.81 6.73
CA THR A 275 18.34 6.16 7.13
C THR A 275 18.63 6.29 8.62
N GLY A 276 18.59 5.18 9.37
CA GLY A 276 18.79 5.15 10.82
C GLY A 276 17.56 5.58 11.62
N VAL A 277 16.37 5.63 11.01
CA VAL A 277 15.13 6.02 11.71
C VAL A 277 14.57 4.82 12.49
N THR A 278 14.27 5.03 13.77
CA THR A 278 13.62 4.02 14.64
C THR A 278 12.11 4.25 14.75
N ALA A 279 11.37 3.28 15.30
CA ALA A 279 9.93 3.42 15.57
C ALA A 279 9.62 4.60 16.50
N LEU A 280 10.46 4.83 17.51
CA LEU A 280 10.35 5.97 18.44
C LEU A 280 10.50 7.31 17.71
N MET A 281 11.48 7.43 16.81
CA MET A 281 11.66 8.64 16.00
C MET A 281 10.44 8.95 15.12
N GLY A 282 9.86 7.92 14.49
CA GLY A 282 8.63 8.06 13.68
C GLY A 282 7.44 8.54 14.51
N ALA A 283 7.22 7.94 15.69
CA ALA A 283 6.16 8.37 16.61
C ALA A 283 6.37 9.82 17.12
N CYS A 284 7.63 10.20 17.37
CA CYS A 284 7.99 11.56 17.78
C CYS A 284 7.80 12.59 16.67
N GLN A 285 8.04 12.24 15.40
CA GLN A 285 7.81 13.13 14.27
C GLN A 285 6.33 13.51 14.14
N GLU A 286 5.45 12.51 14.26
CA GLU A 286 4.00 12.67 14.12
C GLU A 286 3.30 13.06 15.44
N GLY A 287 4.05 13.24 16.53
CA GLY A 287 3.51 13.70 17.82
C GLY A 287 2.61 12.67 18.52
N ARG A 288 2.79 11.36 18.25
CA ARG A 288 1.97 10.26 18.78
C ARG A 288 2.32 9.97 20.25
N THR A 289 1.90 10.86 21.14
CA THR A 289 2.29 10.85 22.57
C THR A 289 2.08 9.49 23.25
N GLU A 290 0.95 8.82 23.01
CA GLU A 290 0.66 7.53 23.64
C GLU A 290 1.51 6.39 23.08
N VAL A 291 1.81 6.41 21.78
CA VAL A 291 2.74 5.46 21.18
C VAL A 291 4.16 5.67 21.71
N VAL A 292 4.60 6.92 21.87
CA VAL A 292 5.89 7.25 22.48
C VAL A 292 5.96 6.69 23.91
N ARG A 293 4.88 6.85 24.70
CA ARG A 293 4.79 6.28 26.05
C ARG A 293 4.97 4.76 26.01
N LEU A 294 4.21 4.06 25.17
CA LEU A 294 4.30 2.61 25.06
C LEU A 294 5.71 2.12 24.66
N LEU A 295 6.35 2.79 23.70
CA LEU A 295 7.72 2.43 23.28
C LEU A 295 8.74 2.63 24.41
N LEU A 296 8.63 3.72 25.17
CA LEU A 296 9.51 3.99 26.30
C LEU A 296 9.26 3.03 27.47
N GLU A 297 8.01 2.68 27.76
CA GLU A 297 7.64 1.67 28.76
C GLU A 297 8.13 0.27 28.36
N ALA A 298 8.13 -0.04 27.05
CA ALA A 298 8.75 -1.25 26.51
C ALA A 298 10.29 -1.19 26.50
N GLY A 299 10.89 -0.06 26.89
CA GLY A 299 12.33 0.13 27.02
C GLY A 299 13.06 0.36 25.70
N ALA A 300 12.43 1.02 24.72
CA ALA A 300 13.10 1.48 23.51
C ALA A 300 14.21 2.49 23.84
N ASP A 301 15.32 2.42 23.12
CA ASP A 301 16.44 3.34 23.30
C ASP A 301 16.08 4.73 22.73
N LYS A 302 15.98 5.68 23.66
CA LYS A 302 15.60 7.08 23.42
C LYS A 302 16.72 7.93 22.82
N ASP A 303 17.97 7.46 22.89
CA ASP A 303 19.17 8.23 22.51
C ASP A 303 19.80 7.72 21.19
N VAL A 304 19.17 6.75 20.51
CA VAL A 304 19.56 6.33 19.15
C VAL A 304 19.56 7.55 18.23
N CYS A 305 20.56 7.59 17.36
CA CYS A 305 20.74 8.65 16.37
C CYS A 305 20.57 8.09 14.95
N ASN A 306 19.83 8.81 14.11
CA ASN A 306 19.76 8.48 12.69
C ASN A 306 21.05 8.88 11.95
N ASN A 307 21.13 8.63 10.64
CA ASN A 307 22.35 8.90 9.86
C ASN A 307 22.78 10.38 9.82
N ARG A 308 21.89 11.30 10.22
CA ARG A 308 22.17 12.74 10.34
C ARG A 308 22.50 13.17 11.78
N GLY A 309 22.53 12.24 12.73
CA GLY A 309 22.74 12.49 14.14
C GLY A 309 21.49 12.99 14.89
N PHE A 310 20.29 12.84 14.32
CA PHE A 310 19.06 13.25 15.01
C PHE A 310 18.57 12.17 15.96
N THR A 311 18.24 12.57 17.20
CA THR A 311 17.54 11.75 18.19
C THR A 311 16.03 11.96 18.16
N ALA A 312 15.27 11.09 18.84
CA ALA A 312 13.83 11.26 19.02
C ALA A 312 13.46 12.61 19.68
N LEU A 313 14.25 13.06 20.66
CA LEU A 313 14.06 14.35 21.33
C LEU A 313 14.26 15.54 20.38
N MET A 314 15.26 15.48 19.50
CA MET A 314 15.50 16.50 18.49
C MET A 314 14.35 16.61 17.49
N ILE A 315 13.85 15.47 17.02
CA ILE A 315 12.73 15.40 16.08
C ILE A 315 11.47 15.97 16.73
N ALA A 316 11.11 15.53 17.94
CA ALA A 316 9.95 16.08 18.66
C ALA A 316 10.07 17.60 18.90
N SER A 317 11.29 18.08 19.20
CA SER A 317 11.58 19.51 19.42
C SER A 317 11.46 20.34 18.13
N GLN A 318 11.94 19.80 17.01
CA GLN A 318 11.84 20.42 15.69
C GLN A 318 10.38 20.62 15.26
N HIS A 319 9.50 19.66 15.59
CA HIS A 319 8.07 19.71 15.25
C HIS A 319 7.21 20.39 16.33
N GLY A 320 7.79 20.79 17.47
CA GLY A 320 7.08 21.54 18.49
C GLY A 320 6.14 20.72 19.37
N HIS A 321 6.34 19.40 19.43
CA HIS A 321 5.49 18.46 20.20
C HIS A 321 5.85 18.48 21.69
N ALA A 322 5.41 19.52 22.40
CA ALA A 322 5.78 19.79 23.79
C ALA A 322 5.53 18.62 24.76
N GLU A 323 4.42 17.88 24.58
CA GLU A 323 4.10 16.76 25.47
C GLU A 323 5.01 15.54 25.23
N VAL A 324 5.36 15.26 23.97
CA VAL A 324 6.35 14.23 23.62
C VAL A 324 7.72 14.61 24.18
N VAL A 325 8.12 15.87 24.07
CA VAL A 325 9.38 16.38 24.64
C VAL A 325 9.40 16.22 26.16
N ARG A 326 8.31 16.57 26.85
CA ARG A 326 8.16 16.37 28.30
C ARG A 326 8.39 14.91 28.66
N LEU A 327 7.68 13.99 27.99
CA LEU A 327 7.76 12.57 28.25
C LEU A 327 9.17 12.00 28.01
N LEU A 328 9.84 12.41 26.95
CA LEU A 328 11.23 12.01 26.67
C LEU A 328 12.21 12.52 27.75
N LEU A 329 12.03 13.75 28.23
CA LEU A 329 12.87 14.30 29.29
C LEU A 329 12.60 13.62 30.64
N GLU A 330 11.35 13.33 30.97
CA GLU A 330 10.96 12.62 32.19
C GLU A 330 11.51 11.18 32.22
N THR A 331 11.61 10.54 31.06
CA THR A 331 12.25 9.22 30.90
C THR A 331 13.78 9.31 30.77
N GLY A 332 14.36 10.51 30.84
CA GLY A 332 15.81 10.74 30.91
C GLY A 332 16.54 10.75 29.57
N ALA A 333 15.88 11.12 28.47
CA ALA A 333 16.54 11.30 27.17
C ALA A 333 17.58 12.43 27.22
N SER A 334 18.72 12.22 26.55
CA SER A 334 19.82 13.17 26.57
C SER A 334 19.51 14.40 25.71
N LYS A 335 19.54 15.58 26.35
CA LYS A 335 19.36 16.88 25.69
C LYS A 335 20.64 17.44 25.06
N ASP A 336 21.79 16.88 25.44
CA ASP A 336 23.12 17.38 25.09
C ASP A 336 23.70 16.72 23.83
N ILE A 337 23.04 15.69 23.30
CA ILE A 337 23.39 15.12 22.01
C ILE A 337 23.25 16.21 20.94
N ALA A 338 24.18 16.24 20.00
CA ALA A 338 24.18 17.14 18.87
C ALA A 338 24.21 16.34 17.56
N THR A 339 23.55 16.86 16.53
CA THR A 339 23.63 16.29 15.18
C THR A 339 25.06 16.37 14.63
N ASN A 340 25.28 15.78 13.46
CA ASN A 340 26.56 15.88 12.76
C ASN A 340 26.98 17.34 12.46
N ASP A 341 26.01 18.26 12.41
CA ASP A 341 26.21 19.70 12.20
C ASP A 341 26.33 20.49 13.53
N GLY A 342 26.44 19.80 14.67
CA GLY A 342 26.53 20.44 16.00
C GLY A 342 25.21 21.05 16.48
N VAL A 343 24.07 20.63 15.95
CA VAL A 343 22.75 21.18 16.30
C VAL A 343 22.11 20.36 17.42
N THR A 344 21.76 20.99 18.54
CA THR A 344 21.06 20.36 19.66
C THR A 344 19.53 20.52 19.56
N ALA A 345 18.79 19.76 20.38
CA ALA A 345 17.32 19.87 20.46
C ALA A 345 16.85 21.31 20.77
N LEU A 346 17.57 22.04 21.62
CA LEU A 346 17.26 23.44 21.95
C LEU A 346 17.42 24.38 20.74
N ILE A 347 18.45 24.16 19.91
CA ILE A 347 18.67 24.95 18.70
C ILE A 347 17.55 24.67 17.68
N LEU A 348 17.15 23.41 17.52
CA LEU A 348 16.03 23.04 16.64
C LEU A 348 14.70 23.63 17.10
N ALA A 349 14.40 23.59 18.40
CA ALA A 349 13.18 24.19 18.96
C ALA A 349 13.09 25.70 18.67
N LYS A 350 14.23 26.42 18.77
CA LYS A 350 14.33 27.86 18.47
C LYS A 350 14.29 28.18 16.97
N ARG A 351 14.84 27.30 16.11
CA ARG A 351 14.79 27.47 14.64
C ARG A 351 13.41 27.13 14.07
N GLY A 352 12.74 26.16 14.67
CA GLY A 352 11.42 25.69 14.29
C GLY A 352 10.30 26.72 14.51
N THR A 353 10.53 27.80 15.27
CA THR A 353 9.59 28.93 15.36
C THR A 353 9.68 29.79 14.10
N PRO A 354 8.74 29.71 13.13
CA PRO A 354 8.82 30.56 11.97
C PRO A 354 8.39 31.98 12.40
N VAL A 355 9.22 32.97 12.08
CA VAL A 355 9.08 34.37 12.55
C VAL A 355 7.69 34.97 12.21
N MET A 356 6.98 34.40 11.23
CA MET A 356 5.70 34.88 10.70
C MET A 356 4.43 34.12 11.15
N VAL A 357 4.48 33.21 12.13
CA VAL A 357 3.28 32.48 12.58
C VAL A 357 2.63 33.15 13.81
N PRO A 358 1.28 33.30 13.87
CA PRO A 358 0.59 33.89 15.02
C PRO A 358 0.94 33.21 16.36
N PRO A 359 1.00 33.96 17.49
CA PRO A 359 1.41 33.43 18.81
C PRO A 359 0.69 32.15 19.26
N ARG A 360 -0.58 31.97 18.85
CA ARG A 360 -1.37 30.76 19.19
C ARG A 360 -0.78 29.46 18.63
N TRP A 361 0.02 29.50 17.55
CA TRP A 361 0.71 28.35 16.94
C TRP A 361 2.18 28.23 17.40
N ARG A 362 2.72 29.25 18.10
CA ARG A 362 4.06 29.22 18.73
C ARG A 362 4.08 28.52 20.09
N ARG A 363 2.90 28.33 20.71
CA ARG A 363 2.77 27.78 22.06
C ARG A 363 3.50 26.44 22.26
N GLY A 364 3.49 25.56 21.26
CA GLY A 364 4.22 24.28 21.31
C GLY A 364 5.73 24.48 21.42
N HIS A 365 6.33 25.22 20.48
CA HIS A 365 7.77 25.51 20.48
C HIS A 365 8.21 26.34 21.70
N ASP A 366 7.44 27.34 22.13
CA ASP A 366 7.76 28.13 23.32
C ASP A 366 7.80 27.26 24.57
N GLU A 367 6.87 26.30 24.68
CA GLU A 367 6.87 25.33 25.79
C GLU A 367 8.03 24.34 25.67
N VAL A 368 8.34 23.83 24.47
CA VAL A 368 9.53 22.99 24.23
C VAL A 368 10.81 23.70 24.66
N VAL A 369 10.99 24.96 24.26
CA VAL A 369 12.17 25.77 24.66
C VAL A 369 12.22 25.91 26.19
N ARG A 370 11.09 26.18 26.85
CA ARG A 370 11.02 26.24 28.31
C ARG A 370 11.36 24.90 28.97
N LEU A 371 10.88 23.78 28.44
CA LEU A 371 11.16 22.45 28.97
C LEU A 371 12.66 22.13 28.87
N LEU A 372 13.28 22.42 27.73
CA LEU A 372 14.70 22.18 27.52
C LEU A 372 15.59 23.10 28.38
N GLN A 373 15.13 24.32 28.70
CA GLN A 373 15.84 25.28 29.57
C GLN A 373 15.62 25.03 31.08
N LYS A 374 14.44 24.56 31.51
CA LYS A 374 14.11 24.41 32.94
C LYS A 374 14.90 23.33 33.67
N VAL A 375 15.50 22.38 32.96
CA VAL A 375 16.27 21.26 33.54
C VAL A 375 17.75 21.63 33.76
N GLU A 376 18.13 22.92 33.72
CA GLU A 376 19.49 23.39 34.01
C GLU A 376 19.76 23.75 35.49
N VAL A 377 18.80 23.60 36.41
CA VAL A 377 18.99 23.99 37.82
C VAL A 377 19.30 22.80 38.71
N ALA A 378 20.53 22.31 38.63
CA ALA A 378 21.19 21.62 39.74
C ALA A 378 22.72 21.75 39.62
N VAL A 379 23.26 22.89 40.08
CA VAL A 379 24.68 23.00 40.44
C VAL A 379 24.73 23.49 41.90
N PRO A 380 25.39 22.77 42.82
CA PRO A 380 25.48 23.16 44.21
C PRO A 380 26.42 24.36 44.36
N ALA A 381 26.00 25.32 45.18
CA ALA A 381 26.77 26.53 45.48
C ALA A 381 28.10 26.19 46.17
N ALA A 382 29.20 26.72 45.65
CA ALA A 382 30.47 26.83 46.37
C ALA A 382 30.97 28.28 46.32
N ASN A 383 31.26 28.80 47.51
CA ASN A 383 31.72 30.14 47.86
C ASN A 383 33.00 30.58 47.13
N THR A 384 33.14 31.88 46.83
CA THR A 384 34.04 32.81 47.55
C THR A 384 34.05 34.21 46.90
N SER A 385 34.18 35.23 47.76
CA SER A 385 34.11 36.68 47.49
C SER A 385 35.51 37.32 47.28
N PRO A 386 35.61 38.62 46.91
CA PRO A 386 36.68 39.20 46.08
C PRO A 386 37.64 40.18 46.80
N SER A 387 38.75 40.56 46.12
CA SER A 387 39.60 41.75 46.38
C SER A 387 40.27 42.16 45.05
N GLY A 388 40.10 43.35 44.45
CA GLY A 388 40.51 44.71 44.87
C GLY A 388 42.02 44.91 44.58
N VAL A 389 42.58 45.84 43.79
CA VAL A 389 42.24 47.24 43.39
C VAL A 389 43.15 47.65 42.16
N PRO A 390 42.81 48.68 41.35
CA PRO A 390 43.47 49.12 40.08
C PRO A 390 44.18 50.51 40.26
N PRO A 391 44.30 51.51 39.33
CA PRO A 391 44.22 51.57 37.84
C PRO A 391 45.22 52.53 37.07
N SER A 392 45.12 52.52 35.71
CA SER A 392 45.07 53.66 34.73
C SER A 392 46.34 54.29 34.09
N PRO A 393 46.23 55.01 32.92
CA PRO A 393 45.18 55.04 31.87
C PRO A 393 45.69 55.15 30.38
N SER A 394 44.83 54.83 29.39
CA SER A 394 44.59 55.67 28.19
C SER A 394 43.49 55.12 27.26
N GLY A 395 42.43 55.91 27.04
CA GLY A 395 41.73 56.03 25.75
C GLY A 395 40.43 55.24 25.51
N ALA A 396 39.28 55.85 25.84
CA ALA A 396 37.91 55.46 25.47
C ALA A 396 37.66 55.56 23.94
N ARG A 397 36.67 54.92 23.28
CA ARG A 397 35.22 54.70 23.55
C ARG A 397 34.71 53.50 22.71
N GLY A 398 33.85 52.62 23.26
CA GLY A 398 32.44 52.34 22.87
C GLY A 398 32.23 51.90 21.40
N THR A 399 31.60 50.78 21.04
CA THR A 399 30.38 50.11 21.54
C THR A 399 30.22 48.74 20.86
N ASP A 400 29.67 47.79 21.62
CA ASP A 400 28.67 46.77 21.27
C ASP A 400 28.92 45.64 20.27
N ALA A 401 28.61 44.46 20.80
CA ALA A 401 28.53 43.16 20.16
C ALA A 401 27.30 43.06 19.25
N GLU A 402 27.47 43.34 17.97
CA GLU A 402 26.60 42.87 16.89
C GLU A 402 27.46 42.55 15.66
N THR A 403 28.01 41.36 15.59
CA THR A 403 28.69 40.86 14.39
C THR A 403 28.37 39.40 14.14
N LEU A 404 27.10 39.12 13.79
CA LEU A 404 26.72 37.92 13.05
C LEU A 404 25.63 38.25 12.00
N ILE A 405 26.13 38.52 10.78
CA ILE A 405 25.48 38.29 9.47
C ILE A 405 24.11 38.96 9.25
N ALA A 406 24.14 40.24 8.89
CA ALA A 406 23.07 40.84 8.09
C ALA A 406 23.23 40.41 6.63
N LEU A 407 22.34 39.53 6.13
CA LEU A 407 22.18 39.33 4.69
C LEU A 407 21.72 40.65 4.05
N ASP A 408 22.54 41.14 3.12
CA ASP A 408 22.33 42.40 2.39
C ASP A 408 20.91 42.48 1.82
N SER A 409 20.27 43.63 2.03
CA SER A 409 18.95 43.98 1.55
C SER A 409 18.79 43.80 0.03
N SER A 410 19.88 43.92 -0.72
CA SER A 410 19.96 43.65 -2.16
C SER A 410 19.72 42.17 -2.50
N VAL A 411 20.25 41.25 -1.70
CA VAL A 411 20.11 39.79 -1.89
C VAL A 411 18.66 39.34 -1.59
N LYS A 412 18.04 39.91 -0.56
CA LYS A 412 16.61 39.67 -0.25
C LYS A 412 15.68 40.19 -1.35
N GLN A 413 15.99 41.35 -1.95
CA GLN A 413 15.25 41.87 -3.09
C GLN A 413 15.46 41.02 -4.35
N GLY A 414 16.66 40.49 -4.57
CA GLY A 414 16.97 39.55 -5.65
C GLY A 414 16.15 38.26 -5.55
N LEU A 415 16.11 37.65 -4.36
CA LEU A 415 15.31 36.44 -4.11
C LEU A 415 13.81 36.69 -4.28
N ASN A 416 13.28 37.82 -3.82
CA ASN A 416 11.87 38.18 -4.02
C ASN A 416 11.49 38.40 -5.50
N ARG A 417 12.41 38.92 -6.32
CA ARG A 417 12.19 39.05 -7.78
C ARG A 417 12.20 37.70 -8.49
N ILE A 418 13.05 36.78 -8.06
CA ILE A 418 13.10 35.41 -8.60
C ILE A 418 11.80 34.67 -8.24
N TRP A 419 11.37 34.76 -6.98
CA TRP A 419 10.13 34.15 -6.49
C TRP A 419 8.87 34.67 -7.20
N SER A 420 8.76 35.99 -7.43
CA SER A 420 7.61 36.55 -8.16
C SER A 420 7.55 36.12 -9.63
N THR A 421 8.72 35.90 -10.25
CA THR A 421 8.83 35.43 -11.64
C THR A 421 8.45 33.95 -11.78
N ILE A 422 8.83 33.13 -10.79
CA ILE A 422 8.46 31.71 -10.69
C ILE A 422 6.94 31.57 -10.48
N ILE A 423 6.36 32.32 -9.53
CA ILE A 423 4.92 32.33 -9.26
C ILE A 423 4.13 32.82 -10.49
N GLY A 424 4.60 33.86 -11.17
CA GLY A 424 3.97 34.34 -12.41
C GLY A 424 3.97 33.31 -13.54
N SER A 425 5.01 32.47 -13.61
CA SER A 425 5.14 31.41 -14.62
C SER A 425 4.28 30.20 -14.27
N ALA A 426 4.18 29.83 -13.00
CA ALA A 426 3.26 28.80 -12.50
C ALA A 426 1.79 29.19 -12.72
N ARG A 427 1.43 30.46 -12.51
CA ARG A 427 0.07 30.97 -12.76
C ARG A 427 -0.33 30.89 -14.24
N ARG A 428 0.60 31.19 -15.16
CA ARG A 428 0.37 31.07 -16.61
C ARG A 428 0.28 29.61 -17.06
N ALA A 429 1.03 28.70 -16.44
CA ALA A 429 0.91 27.26 -16.68
C ALA A 429 -0.45 26.73 -16.21
N TYR A 430 -0.91 27.15 -15.03
CA TYR A 430 -2.23 26.80 -14.48
C TYR A 430 -3.39 27.29 -15.37
N GLN A 431 -3.34 28.53 -15.86
CA GLN A 431 -4.37 29.07 -16.76
C GLN A 431 -4.50 28.29 -18.07
N LYS A 432 -3.39 27.72 -18.58
CA LYS A 432 -3.40 26.86 -19.76
C LYS A 432 -4.02 25.49 -19.48
N VAL A 433 -3.77 24.91 -18.30
CA VAL A 433 -4.37 23.62 -17.86
C VAL A 433 -5.87 23.75 -17.58
N THR A 434 -6.33 24.85 -16.99
CA THR A 434 -7.77 25.09 -16.79
C THR A 434 -8.54 25.33 -18.09
N THR A 435 -7.87 25.80 -19.14
CA THR A 435 -8.48 25.93 -20.48
C THR A 435 -8.54 24.58 -21.19
N PHE A 436 -7.59 23.68 -20.91
CA PHE A 436 -7.56 22.30 -21.40
C PHE A 436 -8.67 21.43 -20.77
N ASN A 437 -8.92 21.57 -19.45
CA ASN A 437 -10.00 20.86 -18.75
C ASN A 437 -11.42 21.36 -19.08
N LYS A 438 -11.57 22.46 -19.82
CA LYS A 438 -12.88 22.91 -20.35
C LYS A 438 -13.26 22.22 -21.67
N LEU A 439 -12.33 21.50 -22.31
CA LEU A 439 -12.54 20.84 -23.60
C LEU A 439 -12.81 19.33 -23.49
N PHE A 440 -12.59 18.72 -22.32
CA PHE A 440 -12.85 17.31 -22.05
C PHE A 440 -13.50 17.14 -20.66
N GLY A 441 -14.59 16.38 -20.61
CA GLY A 441 -15.60 16.36 -19.56
C GLY A 441 -15.15 15.94 -18.14
N GLU A 442 -16.08 16.17 -17.22
CA GLU A 442 -15.93 16.40 -15.78
C GLU A 442 -15.36 15.24 -14.94
N GLY A 443 -14.54 15.60 -13.95
CA GLY A 443 -14.18 14.78 -12.80
C GLY A 443 -13.63 15.63 -11.66
N ASP A 444 -14.32 15.59 -10.52
CA ASP A 444 -13.97 16.10 -9.18
C ASP A 444 -14.12 17.61 -8.86
N VAL A 445 -15.33 17.98 -8.43
CA VAL A 445 -15.74 19.32 -7.96
C VAL A 445 -15.23 19.66 -6.54
N ARG A 446 -14.53 18.74 -5.85
CA ARG A 446 -14.03 18.98 -4.47
C ARG A 446 -12.73 19.80 -4.40
N ILE A 447 -12.01 19.97 -5.51
CA ILE A 447 -10.80 20.82 -5.58
C ILE A 447 -11.16 22.29 -5.80
N LEU A 448 -12.30 22.55 -6.47
CA LEU A 448 -12.73 23.90 -6.86
C LEU A 448 -13.19 24.76 -5.68
N SER A 449 -13.76 24.15 -4.63
CA SER A 449 -14.18 24.88 -3.43
C SER A 449 -12.99 25.28 -2.53
N ALA A 450 -11.86 24.58 -2.62
CA ALA A 450 -10.67 24.87 -1.82
C ALA A 450 -9.84 26.05 -2.36
N ILE A 451 -9.94 26.36 -3.66
CA ILE A 451 -9.12 27.40 -4.31
C ILE A 451 -9.82 28.77 -4.37
N GLN A 452 -11.15 28.83 -4.18
CA GLN A 452 -11.89 30.09 -4.12
C GLN A 452 -11.82 30.80 -2.76
N ALA A 453 -11.30 30.14 -1.72
CA ALA A 453 -10.93 30.76 -0.46
C ALA A 453 -9.50 31.31 -0.59
N GLY A 454 -9.35 32.64 -0.51
CA GLY A 454 -8.07 33.34 -0.65
C GLY A 454 -6.98 32.94 0.36
N PRO A 455 -5.77 33.52 0.22
CA PRO A 455 -4.51 32.85 0.50
C PRO A 455 -4.16 32.83 1.98
N SER A 456 -4.30 31.67 2.62
CA SER A 456 -3.54 31.31 3.82
C SER A 456 -3.66 29.80 4.01
N LEU A 457 -2.52 29.12 4.21
CA LEU A 457 -2.30 27.67 4.07
C LEU A 457 -2.18 27.30 2.58
N VAL A 458 -1.01 27.01 1.99
CA VAL A 458 -0.07 25.93 2.31
C VAL A 458 1.16 26.10 1.39
N PRO A 459 2.41 25.99 1.90
CA PRO A 459 3.54 25.59 1.03
C PRO A 459 4.07 24.17 1.25
N GLU A 460 3.83 23.51 2.38
CA GLU A 460 4.49 22.22 2.69
C GLU A 460 3.60 20.97 2.50
N TYR A 461 2.27 21.11 2.56
CA TYR A 461 1.34 19.99 2.40
C TYR A 461 1.18 19.51 0.94
N ILE A 462 1.42 20.38 -0.04
CA ILE A 462 1.28 20.04 -1.47
C ILE A 462 2.55 19.35 -2.01
N MET A 463 3.71 19.53 -1.38
CA MET A 463 4.96 18.93 -1.87
C MET A 463 5.15 17.48 -1.40
N TYR A 464 4.60 17.11 -0.24
CA TYR A 464 4.76 15.76 0.33
C TYR A 464 3.65 14.77 -0.06
N HIS A 465 2.42 15.22 -0.33
CA HIS A 465 1.32 14.31 -0.69
C HIS A 465 1.02 14.19 -2.20
N PHE A 466 1.68 14.97 -3.06
CA PHE A 466 1.48 14.93 -4.53
C PHE A 466 2.73 14.54 -5.32
N TRP A 467 3.74 13.94 -4.69
CA TRP A 467 4.95 13.50 -5.39
C TRP A 467 4.89 12.07 -5.97
N LEU A 468 3.82 11.31 -5.70
CA LEU A 468 3.60 10.00 -6.32
C LEU A 468 2.78 9.99 -7.64
N PRO A 469 1.96 11.01 -8.01
CA PRO A 469 1.36 11.04 -9.35
C PRO A 469 2.24 11.68 -10.44
N LEU A 470 3.28 12.44 -10.08
CA LEU A 470 4.08 13.21 -11.06
C LEU A 470 5.25 12.43 -11.66
N THR A 471 5.82 11.46 -10.95
CA THR A 471 6.89 10.60 -11.48
C THR A 471 6.35 9.55 -12.46
N GLY A 472 5.11 9.09 -12.27
CA GLY A 472 4.40 8.22 -13.22
C GLY A 472 4.06 8.91 -14.55
N LEU A 473 3.72 10.20 -14.51
CA LEU A 473 3.40 11.01 -15.70
C LEU A 473 4.66 11.34 -16.54
N VAL A 474 5.82 11.47 -15.89
CA VAL A 474 7.10 11.71 -16.58
C VAL A 474 7.61 10.44 -17.26
N ALA A 475 7.39 9.26 -16.66
CA ALA A 475 7.79 7.98 -17.26
C ALA A 475 6.91 7.57 -18.46
N THR A 476 5.62 7.88 -18.44
CA THR A 476 4.71 7.70 -19.60
C THR A 476 4.94 8.76 -20.67
N GLY A 477 5.22 10.02 -20.28
CA GLY A 477 5.57 11.09 -21.22
C GLY A 477 6.88 10.85 -21.99
N PHE A 478 7.87 10.19 -21.37
CA PHE A 478 9.15 9.87 -22.03
C PHE A 478 9.02 8.73 -23.06
N LYS A 479 8.07 7.81 -22.89
CA LYS A 479 7.76 6.77 -23.90
C LYS A 479 7.00 7.34 -25.09
N ALA A 480 6.09 8.31 -24.87
CA ALA A 480 5.41 9.05 -25.95
C ALA A 480 6.37 9.98 -26.73
N TRP A 481 7.37 10.57 -26.07
CA TRP A 481 8.40 11.42 -26.67
C TRP A 481 9.27 10.71 -27.74
N ARG A 482 9.39 9.38 -27.67
CA ARG A 482 10.19 8.58 -28.62
C ARG A 482 9.41 8.15 -29.87
N ALA A 483 8.08 8.29 -29.88
CA ALA A 483 7.20 7.76 -30.93
C ALA A 483 6.80 8.78 -32.01
N GLU A 484 6.82 10.08 -31.72
CA GLU A 484 6.34 11.11 -32.65
C GLU A 484 7.34 12.26 -32.78
N GLY A 485 8.11 12.25 -33.86
CA GLY A 485 9.08 13.30 -34.17
C GLY A 485 8.40 14.64 -34.47
N PHE A 486 8.54 15.61 -33.57
CA PHE A 486 8.09 16.99 -33.76
C PHE A 486 9.13 18.02 -33.26
N GLY A 487 9.28 19.11 -34.02
CA GLY A 487 10.48 19.94 -34.11
C GLY A 487 10.68 21.11 -33.13
N ALA A 488 11.88 21.67 -33.29
CA ALA A 488 12.62 22.83 -32.76
C ALA A 488 12.10 23.78 -31.64
N GLU A 489 10.83 23.86 -31.28
CA GLU A 489 10.40 24.84 -30.24
C GLU A 489 10.60 24.35 -28.78
N LYS A 490 11.04 23.10 -28.58
CA LYS A 490 11.30 22.52 -27.25
C LYS A 490 12.78 22.42 -26.87
N VAL A 491 13.71 22.98 -27.65
CA VAL A 491 15.12 23.10 -27.25
C VAL A 491 15.28 24.04 -26.04
N GLY A 492 14.36 24.99 -25.85
CA GLY A 492 14.38 25.93 -24.72
C GLY A 492 14.17 25.31 -23.34
N ILE A 493 13.35 24.26 -23.20
CA ILE A 493 13.04 23.66 -21.88
C ILE A 493 14.18 22.75 -21.41
N VAL A 494 14.85 22.05 -22.33
CA VAL A 494 16.05 21.24 -22.04
C VAL A 494 17.25 22.14 -21.72
N LEU A 495 17.38 23.30 -22.38
CA LEU A 495 18.41 24.31 -22.05
C LEU A 495 18.18 24.97 -20.67
N ILE A 496 16.93 25.15 -20.26
CA ILE A 496 16.58 25.65 -18.93
C ILE A 496 16.90 24.60 -17.86
N HIS A 497 16.63 23.31 -18.11
CA HIS A 497 17.01 22.22 -17.21
C HIS A 497 18.53 22.04 -17.11
N SER A 498 19.26 22.17 -18.22
CA SER A 498 20.73 22.09 -18.26
C SER A 498 21.40 23.25 -17.50
N LYS A 499 20.86 24.47 -17.59
CA LYS A 499 21.35 25.63 -16.80
C LYS A 499 20.99 25.54 -15.31
N LEU A 500 19.86 24.91 -14.96
CA LEU A 500 19.49 24.63 -13.56
C LEU A 500 20.36 23.52 -12.95
N LEU A 501 20.72 22.50 -13.73
CA LEU A 501 21.68 21.45 -13.31
C LEU A 501 23.11 21.99 -13.19
N GLN A 502 23.55 22.90 -14.08
CA GLN A 502 24.85 23.58 -13.96
C GLN A 502 24.93 24.56 -12.77
N ALA A 503 23.79 25.08 -12.28
CA ALA A 503 23.74 25.93 -11.09
C ALA A 503 23.74 25.15 -9.76
N LEU A 504 23.52 23.82 -9.80
CA LEU A 504 23.45 22.93 -8.64
C LEU A 504 24.70 22.04 -8.46
N VAL A 505 25.67 22.11 -9.38
CA VAL A 505 26.99 21.51 -9.21
C VAL A 505 27.98 22.63 -8.87
N PRO A 506 28.58 22.67 -7.67
CA PRO A 506 29.74 23.52 -7.45
C PRO A 506 30.86 22.98 -8.33
N SER A 507 31.28 23.77 -9.31
CA SER A 507 32.55 23.62 -9.99
C SER A 507 33.67 23.83 -8.96
N SER A 508 34.11 22.75 -8.32
CA SER A 508 35.49 22.64 -7.85
C SER A 508 36.35 22.27 -9.06
N SER A 509 37.01 23.27 -9.63
CA SER A 509 38.17 23.05 -10.48
C SER A 509 39.10 24.23 -10.30
N PHE A 510 40.04 24.11 -9.36
CA PHE A 510 41.48 24.19 -9.58
C PHE A 510 42.22 23.90 -8.26
#